data_AF-A0A9W5YEG7-F1
#
_entry.id   AF-A0A9W5YEG7-F1
#
_cell.length_a   1.000
_cell.length_b   1.000
_cell.length_c   1.000
_cell.angle_alpha   90.00
_cell.angle_beta   90.00
_cell.angle_gamma   90.00
#
_symmetry.space_group_name_H-M   'P 1'
#
loop_
_entity.id
_entity.type
_entity.pdbx_description
1 polymer ?
#
loop_
_entity_poly.entity_id
_entity_poly.type
_entity_poly.pdbx_seq_one_letter_code
_entity_poly.pdbx_strand_id
1 'polypeptide(L)'
;MLIKKYNIPLEIKTIIMSYNYNSFKEIKEFCDENGFGYQVDADVFSKTNGVFSPQDLRMSSEQLHEVLLEIDKIRDFNLHEHTENELICPNIEYSLFIDSNGDAYPCNKYFIKVGNIYNNSIDDIWNNNPLISKLQNLKWKDTTCAKCRINKYCSKCPRVALLEDGNLLGKSSLACDFANVRCDLY
;
A
#
# COMPACT_ATOMS: atom_id res chain seq x y z
N MET A 1 31.71 4.32 -3.46
CA MET A 1 30.39 4.54 -4.10
C MET A 1 30.29 5.97 -4.63
N LEU A 2 29.83 6.15 -5.89
CA LEU A 2 29.62 7.48 -6.49
C LEU A 2 28.65 8.34 -5.67
N ILE A 3 27.60 7.71 -5.15
CA ILE A 3 26.55 8.35 -4.34
C ILE A 3 27.13 9.04 -3.10
N LYS A 4 28.06 8.37 -2.39
CA LYS A 4 28.81 8.93 -1.26
C LYS A 4 29.77 10.05 -1.68
N LYS A 5 30.47 9.89 -2.82
CA LYS A 5 31.39 10.92 -3.34
C LYS A 5 30.69 12.26 -3.59
N TYR A 6 29.44 12.22 -4.07
CA TYR A 6 28.65 13.41 -4.39
C TYR A 6 27.64 13.80 -3.30
N ASN A 7 27.70 13.18 -2.12
CA ASN A 7 26.80 13.44 -0.99
C ASN A 7 25.31 13.42 -1.38
N ILE A 8 24.93 12.45 -2.21
CA ILE A 8 23.53 12.27 -2.65
C ILE A 8 22.83 11.40 -1.59
N PRO A 9 21.73 11.88 -0.96
CA PRO A 9 20.92 11.05 -0.07
C PRO A 9 20.39 9.82 -0.82
N LEU A 10 20.48 8.66 -0.17
CA LEU A 10 20.04 7.39 -0.74
C LEU A 10 19.06 6.70 0.21
N GLU A 11 17.97 6.21 -0.35
CA GLU A 11 17.07 5.26 0.29
C GLU A 11 17.00 4.00 -0.57
N ILE A 12 17.15 2.83 0.05
CA ILE A 12 16.98 1.53 -0.61
C ILE A 12 15.62 1.00 -0.23
N LYS A 13 14.81 0.65 -1.24
CA LYS A 13 13.51 0.02 -1.04
C LYS A 13 13.52 -1.42 -1.53
N THR A 14 13.10 -2.36 -0.69
CA THR A 14 13.03 -3.79 -1.02
C THR A 14 11.58 -4.29 -0.97
N ILE A 15 11.17 -5.03 -2.00
CA ILE A 15 9.95 -5.84 -1.95
C ILE A 15 10.33 -7.21 -1.38
N ILE A 16 9.66 -7.60 -0.30
CA ILE A 16 9.86 -8.88 0.38
C ILE A 16 8.86 -9.89 -0.18
N MET A 17 9.38 -11.03 -0.58
CA MET A 17 8.71 -12.12 -1.28
C MET A 17 9.13 -13.45 -0.64
N SER A 18 8.42 -14.53 -0.99
CA SER A 18 8.66 -15.89 -0.49
C SER A 18 10.09 -16.40 -0.63
N TYR A 19 10.85 -15.88 -1.59
CA TYR A 19 12.22 -16.33 -1.88
C TYR A 19 13.32 -15.46 -1.25
N ASN A 20 13.03 -14.22 -0.85
CA ASN A 20 14.02 -13.29 -0.30
C ASN A 20 13.70 -12.80 1.13
N TYR A 21 12.64 -13.34 1.77
CA TYR A 21 12.25 -12.98 3.13
C TYR A 21 13.34 -13.22 4.19
N ASN A 22 14.30 -14.11 3.92
CA ASN A 22 15.44 -14.33 4.80
C ASN A 22 16.62 -13.38 4.56
N SER A 23 16.61 -12.59 3.48
CA SER A 23 17.78 -11.83 3.01
C SER A 23 17.65 -10.31 3.11
N PHE A 24 16.49 -9.80 3.55
CA PHE A 24 16.28 -8.34 3.63
C PHE A 24 17.01 -7.72 4.82
N LYS A 25 17.36 -8.52 5.84
CA LYS A 25 18.05 -8.06 7.06
C LYS A 25 19.49 -7.65 6.75
N GLU A 26 20.17 -8.39 5.89
CA GLU A 26 21.52 -8.07 5.42
C GLU A 26 21.51 -6.79 4.57
N ILE A 27 20.44 -6.53 3.83
CA ILE A 27 20.26 -5.25 3.11
C ILE A 27 20.06 -4.11 4.12
N LYS A 28 19.27 -4.33 5.17
CA LYS A 28 19.09 -3.35 6.25
C LYS A 28 20.43 -3.03 6.93
N GLU A 29 21.19 -4.05 7.32
CA GLU A 29 22.52 -3.89 7.93
C GLU A 29 23.45 -3.09 7.02
N PHE A 30 23.49 -3.43 5.73
CA PHE A 30 24.24 -2.65 4.74
C PHE A 30 23.80 -1.18 4.70
N CYS A 31 22.50 -0.89 4.76
CA CYS A 31 22.00 0.49 4.80
C CYS A 31 22.43 1.21 6.08
N ASP A 32 22.29 0.58 7.25
CA ASP A 32 22.67 1.13 8.55
C ASP A 32 24.18 1.46 8.59
N GLU A 33 25.05 0.53 8.17
CA GLU A 33 26.50 0.71 8.11
C GLU A 33 26.93 1.87 7.19
N ASN A 34 26.14 2.13 6.15
CA ASN A 34 26.45 3.13 5.15
C ASN A 34 25.74 4.46 5.35
N GLY A 35 24.84 4.56 6.34
CA GLY A 35 24.01 5.74 6.60
C GLY A 35 22.95 5.98 5.53
N PHE A 36 22.43 4.93 4.90
CA PHE A 36 21.35 5.01 3.91
C PHE A 36 19.99 4.79 4.56
N GLY A 37 18.95 5.42 4.01
CA GLY A 37 17.57 5.09 4.35
C GLY A 37 17.23 3.68 3.88
N TYR A 38 16.33 3.01 4.60
CA TYR A 38 15.84 1.69 4.21
C TYR A 38 14.34 1.59 4.38
N GLN A 39 13.67 1.06 3.35
CA GLN A 39 12.23 0.83 3.31
C GLN A 39 11.94 -0.57 2.80
N VAL A 40 10.88 -1.17 3.34
CA VAL A 40 10.42 -2.49 2.89
C VAL A 40 8.93 -2.46 2.59
N ASP A 41 8.51 -3.31 1.66
CA ASP A 41 7.11 -3.60 1.41
C ASP A 41 6.96 -5.10 1.20
N ALA A 42 5.91 -5.69 1.75
CA ALA A 42 5.61 -7.12 1.59
C ALA A 42 4.25 -7.34 0.89
N ASP A 43 3.57 -6.24 0.55
CA ASP A 43 2.26 -6.27 -0.07
C ASP A 43 2.44 -6.52 -1.58
N VAL A 44 2.60 -7.79 -1.98
CA VAL A 44 2.65 -8.19 -3.39
C VAL A 44 1.23 -8.44 -3.89
N PHE A 45 0.79 -7.71 -4.91
CA PHE A 45 -0.57 -7.78 -5.45
C PHE A 45 -0.57 -7.93 -6.98
N SER A 46 -1.71 -8.35 -7.51
CA SER A 46 -1.93 -8.58 -8.94
C SER A 46 -1.62 -7.36 -9.79
N LYS A 47 -1.33 -7.62 -11.07
CA LYS A 47 -1.16 -6.55 -12.05
C LYS A 47 -2.50 -5.89 -12.34
N THR A 48 -2.45 -4.62 -12.74
CA THR A 48 -3.65 -3.80 -12.99
C THR A 48 -4.41 -4.20 -14.24
N ASN A 49 -3.81 -5.04 -15.10
CA ASN A 49 -4.44 -5.66 -16.26
C ASN A 49 -5.09 -7.02 -15.95
N GLY A 50 -5.27 -7.37 -14.67
CA GLY A 50 -5.93 -8.61 -14.25
C GLY A 50 -5.05 -9.86 -14.31
N VAL A 51 -3.72 -9.71 -14.45
CA VAL A 51 -2.79 -10.85 -14.35
C VAL A 51 -2.43 -11.09 -12.89
N PHE A 52 -2.74 -12.29 -12.39
CA PHE A 52 -2.61 -12.68 -10.98
C PHE A 52 -1.27 -13.35 -10.61
N SER A 53 -0.40 -13.63 -11.59
CA SER A 53 0.88 -14.33 -11.31
C SER A 53 1.82 -13.68 -10.30
N PRO A 54 1.81 -12.36 -10.01
CA PRO A 54 2.61 -11.82 -8.90
C PRO A 54 2.23 -12.39 -7.53
N GLN A 55 1.00 -12.90 -7.36
CA GLN A 55 0.56 -13.49 -6.11
C GLN A 55 1.38 -14.73 -5.73
N ASP A 56 1.97 -15.43 -6.71
CA ASP A 56 2.84 -16.60 -6.49
C ASP A 56 4.14 -16.23 -5.76
N LEU A 57 4.48 -14.93 -5.70
CA LEU A 57 5.67 -14.42 -5.02
C LEU A 57 5.38 -14.00 -3.56
N ARG A 58 4.12 -14.06 -3.11
CA ARG A 58 3.74 -13.75 -1.73
C ARG A 58 4.37 -14.72 -0.76
N MET A 59 4.74 -14.22 0.40
CA MET A 59 5.11 -15.06 1.53
C MET A 59 3.92 -15.91 1.98
N SER A 60 4.19 -17.14 2.42
CA SER A 60 3.19 -17.92 3.15
C SER A 60 2.90 -17.30 4.53
N SER A 61 1.84 -17.73 5.19
CA SER A 61 1.53 -17.26 6.55
C SER A 61 2.66 -17.56 7.54
N GLU A 62 3.32 -18.71 7.41
CA GLU A 62 4.46 -19.10 8.23
C GLU A 62 5.65 -18.17 8.00
N GLN A 63 6.02 -17.94 6.74
CA GLN A 63 7.09 -17.02 6.38
C GLN A 63 6.80 -15.60 6.87
N LEU A 64 5.56 -15.13 6.68
CA LEU A 64 5.14 -13.82 7.14
C LEU A 64 5.25 -13.72 8.66
N HIS A 65 4.79 -14.73 9.39
CA HIS A 65 4.86 -14.77 10.85
C HIS A 65 6.31 -14.66 11.37
N GLU A 66 7.29 -15.24 10.67
CA GLU A 66 8.71 -15.17 11.06
C GLU A 66 9.29 -13.75 10.98
N VAL A 67 8.85 -12.93 10.03
CA VAL A 67 9.51 -11.65 9.71
C VAL A 67 8.63 -10.41 9.92
N LEU A 68 7.32 -10.57 10.15
CA LEU A 68 6.37 -9.45 10.12
C LEU A 68 6.63 -8.38 11.19
N LEU A 69 7.04 -8.74 12.41
CA LEU A 69 7.37 -7.74 13.44
C LEU A 69 8.54 -6.85 13.01
N GLU A 70 9.52 -7.41 12.30
CA GLU A 70 10.66 -6.65 11.79
C GLU A 70 10.25 -5.77 10.60
N ILE A 71 9.42 -6.30 9.70
CA ILE A 71 8.83 -5.53 8.59
C ILE A 71 8.01 -4.35 9.14
N ASP A 72 7.15 -4.59 10.12
CA ASP A 72 6.32 -3.57 10.77
C ASP A 72 7.20 -2.50 11.43
N LYS A 73 8.28 -2.91 12.11
CA LYS A 73 9.25 -1.96 12.69
C LYS A 73 9.92 -1.08 11.64
N ILE A 74 10.33 -1.64 10.49
CA ILE A 74 10.96 -0.87 9.40
C ILE A 74 9.93 0.06 8.74
N ARG A 75 8.68 -0.39 8.58
CA ARG A 75 7.58 0.39 8.01
C ARG A 75 7.00 1.44 8.96
N ASP A 76 7.46 1.49 10.22
CA ASP A 76 6.83 2.26 11.30
C ASP A 76 5.31 1.98 11.40
N PHE A 77 4.95 0.70 11.29
CA PHE A 77 3.57 0.27 11.40
C PHE A 77 3.10 0.35 12.85
N ASN A 78 2.04 1.09 13.08
CA ASN A 78 1.43 1.27 14.38
C ASN A 78 0.03 0.66 14.41
N LEU A 79 -0.28 -0.08 15.48
CA LEU A 79 -1.63 -0.60 15.69
C LEU A 79 -2.60 0.57 15.84
N HIS A 80 -3.69 0.54 15.07
CA HIS A 80 -4.66 1.63 15.04
C HIS A 80 -6.06 1.09 14.85
N GLU A 81 -6.89 1.18 15.90
CA GLU A 81 -8.30 0.78 15.83
C GLU A 81 -9.06 1.75 14.92
N HIS A 82 -9.51 1.25 13.77
CA HIS A 82 -10.20 2.07 12.80
C HIS A 82 -11.61 2.42 13.27
N THR A 83 -11.94 3.71 13.26
CA THR A 83 -13.28 4.17 13.66
C THR A 83 -14.25 4.17 12.49
N GLU A 84 -15.54 4.01 12.75
CA GLU A 84 -16.59 4.02 11.71
C GLU A 84 -16.54 5.23 10.77
N ASN A 85 -16.15 6.40 11.27
CA ASN A 85 -16.13 7.64 10.50
C ASN A 85 -14.77 7.99 9.88
N GLU A 86 -13.74 7.17 10.14
CA GLU A 86 -12.43 7.31 9.52
C GLU A 86 -12.49 6.95 8.04
N LEU A 87 -11.68 7.63 7.24
CA LEU A 87 -11.57 7.36 5.82
C LEU A 87 -10.90 6.00 5.56
N ILE A 88 -11.38 5.28 4.56
CA ILE A 88 -10.80 3.98 4.21
C ILE A 88 -9.42 4.09 3.54
N CYS A 89 -9.05 5.28 3.05
CA CYS A 89 -7.78 5.56 2.41
C CYS A 89 -7.48 7.08 2.45
N PRO A 90 -6.80 7.57 3.50
CA PRO A 90 -6.48 9.00 3.63
C PRO A 90 -5.65 9.56 2.46
N ASN A 91 -4.81 8.72 1.82
CA ASN A 91 -3.97 9.13 0.68
C ASN A 91 -4.76 9.79 -0.47
N ILE A 92 -6.05 9.46 -0.64
CA ILE A 92 -6.88 10.04 -1.71
C ILE A 92 -7.22 11.52 -1.43
N GLU A 93 -7.07 12.00 -0.20
CA GLU A 93 -7.33 13.41 0.16
C GLU A 93 -6.18 14.36 -0.18
N TYR A 94 -4.99 13.84 -0.55
CA TYR A 94 -3.82 14.70 -0.78
C TYR A 94 -2.88 14.21 -1.90
N SER A 95 -3.26 13.18 -2.64
CA SER A 95 -2.45 12.68 -3.77
C SER A 95 -3.25 12.52 -5.05
N LEU A 96 -2.63 12.90 -6.16
CA LEU A 96 -3.11 12.68 -7.52
C LEU A 96 -1.95 12.06 -8.32
N PHE A 97 -2.21 10.96 -9.01
CA PHE A 97 -1.21 10.31 -9.87
C PHE A 97 -1.38 10.79 -11.31
N ILE A 98 -0.30 11.22 -11.95
CA ILE A 98 -0.30 11.68 -13.35
C ILE A 98 0.75 10.86 -14.11
N ASP A 99 0.35 10.25 -15.22
CA ASP A 99 1.26 9.47 -16.06
C ASP A 99 2.01 10.34 -17.10
N SER A 100 2.88 9.71 -17.90
CA SER A 100 3.65 10.42 -18.94
C SER A 100 2.79 10.96 -20.10
N ASN A 101 1.56 10.50 -20.24
CA ASN A 101 0.60 11.00 -21.23
C ASN A 101 -0.25 12.15 -20.68
N GLY A 102 0.00 12.57 -19.44
CA GLY A 102 -0.78 13.59 -18.74
C GLY A 102 -2.12 13.08 -18.21
N ASP A 103 -2.40 11.77 -18.28
CA ASP A 103 -3.62 11.19 -17.72
C ASP A 103 -3.54 11.17 -16.19
N ALA A 104 -4.57 11.70 -15.55
CA ALA A 104 -4.67 11.80 -14.10
C ALA A 104 -5.52 10.65 -13.52
N TYR A 105 -5.14 10.18 -12.34
CA TYR A 105 -5.72 9.03 -11.63
C TYR A 105 -5.79 9.29 -10.12
N PRO A 106 -6.77 8.74 -9.37
CA PRO A 106 -6.88 8.95 -7.93
C PRO A 106 -5.66 8.49 -7.12
N CYS A 107 -4.97 7.45 -7.58
CA CYS A 107 -3.68 7.02 -7.04
C CYS A 107 -2.94 6.13 -8.05
N ASN A 108 -1.68 5.80 -7.77
CA ASN A 108 -0.85 4.94 -8.63
C ASN A 108 -1.34 3.48 -8.77
N LYS A 109 -2.37 3.07 -8.01
CA LYS A 109 -3.01 1.75 -8.15
C LYS A 109 -4.38 1.82 -8.84
N TYR A 110 -4.98 3.01 -8.91
CA TYR A 110 -6.36 3.20 -9.36
C TYR A 110 -6.39 3.72 -10.81
N PHE A 111 -6.29 2.82 -11.78
CA PHE A 111 -6.21 3.15 -13.21
C PHE A 111 -7.56 3.51 -13.86
N ILE A 112 -8.43 4.24 -13.16
CA ILE A 112 -9.59 4.90 -13.77
C ILE A 112 -9.21 6.37 -13.96
N LYS A 113 -9.12 6.77 -15.22
CA LYS A 113 -8.77 8.14 -15.61
C LYS A 113 -9.81 9.12 -15.06
N VAL A 114 -9.35 10.14 -14.36
CA VAL A 114 -10.18 11.24 -13.81
C VAL A 114 -9.98 12.57 -14.51
N GLY A 115 -9.05 12.64 -15.47
CA GLY A 115 -8.83 13.80 -16.32
C GLY A 115 -7.55 13.67 -17.13
N ASN A 116 -7.21 14.73 -17.88
CA ASN A 116 -5.90 14.85 -18.51
C ASN A 116 -5.42 16.30 -18.40
N ILE A 117 -4.19 16.51 -17.92
CA ILE A 117 -3.66 17.86 -17.62
C ILE A 117 -3.43 18.75 -18.84
N TYR A 118 -3.47 18.19 -20.06
CA TYR A 118 -3.43 18.98 -21.29
C TYR A 118 -4.80 19.56 -21.65
N ASN A 119 -5.89 19.00 -21.12
CA ASN A 119 -7.26 19.40 -21.42
C ASN A 119 -8.02 19.96 -20.20
N ASN A 120 -7.57 19.66 -18.99
CA ASN A 120 -8.19 20.06 -17.72
C ASN A 120 -7.15 20.73 -16.81
N SER A 121 -7.57 21.70 -16.00
CA SER A 121 -6.73 22.18 -14.89
C SER A 121 -6.70 21.13 -13.77
N ILE A 122 -5.63 21.13 -12.96
CA ILE A 122 -5.56 20.25 -11.77
C ILE A 122 -6.71 20.55 -10.81
N ASP A 123 -7.07 21.83 -10.65
CA ASP A 123 -8.19 22.27 -9.81
C ASP A 123 -9.52 21.64 -10.26
N ASP A 124 -9.79 21.61 -11.57
CA ASP A 124 -10.99 21.00 -12.12
C ASP A 124 -11.02 19.48 -11.90
N ILE A 125 -9.89 18.80 -12.16
CA ILE A 125 -9.76 17.35 -11.89
C ILE A 125 -9.97 17.05 -10.41
N TRP A 126 -9.44 17.89 -9.52
CA TRP A 126 -9.44 17.63 -8.08
C TRP A 126 -10.79 17.96 -7.43
N ASN A 127 -11.32 19.15 -7.67
CA ASN A 127 -12.49 19.67 -6.97
C ASN A 127 -13.81 19.32 -7.63
N ASN A 128 -13.84 19.15 -8.96
CA ASN A 128 -15.08 18.96 -9.71
C ASN A 128 -15.30 17.52 -10.20
N ASN A 129 -14.34 16.61 -10.02
CA ASN A 129 -14.50 15.23 -10.46
C ASN A 129 -15.36 14.41 -9.46
N PRO A 130 -16.53 13.88 -9.89
CA PRO A 130 -17.43 13.15 -8.99
C PRO A 130 -16.83 11.86 -8.43
N LEU A 131 -15.91 11.20 -9.15
CA LEU A 131 -15.25 9.99 -8.68
C LEU A 131 -14.23 10.32 -7.59
N ILE A 132 -13.43 11.37 -7.75
CA ILE A 132 -12.51 11.84 -6.69
C ILE A 132 -13.30 12.19 -5.44
N SER A 133 -14.31 13.06 -5.58
CA SER A 133 -15.19 13.46 -4.48
C SER A 133 -15.82 12.24 -3.77
N LYS A 134 -16.30 11.25 -4.53
CA LYS A 134 -16.83 10.01 -3.96
C LYS A 134 -15.77 9.25 -3.15
N LEU A 135 -14.58 9.04 -3.72
CA LEU A 135 -13.51 8.27 -3.08
C LEU A 135 -12.98 8.93 -1.80
N GLN A 136 -12.86 10.27 -1.80
CA GLN A 136 -12.44 11.07 -0.63
C GLN A 136 -13.43 10.98 0.53
N ASN A 137 -14.69 10.64 0.27
CA ASN A 137 -15.73 10.56 1.30
C ASN A 137 -16.01 9.14 1.81
N LEU A 138 -15.32 8.11 1.29
CA LEU A 138 -15.54 6.73 1.71
C LEU A 138 -14.97 6.46 3.11
N LYS A 139 -15.82 5.95 4.00
CA LYS A 139 -15.49 5.71 5.42
C LYS A 139 -15.55 4.23 5.78
N TRP A 140 -14.92 3.86 6.89
CA TRP A 140 -14.88 2.46 7.35
C TRP A 140 -16.26 1.86 7.58
N LYS A 141 -17.24 2.64 8.04
CA LYS A 141 -18.65 2.22 8.15
C LYS A 141 -19.29 1.76 6.83
N ASP A 142 -18.78 2.25 5.70
CA ASP A 142 -19.28 1.88 4.37
C ASP A 142 -18.70 0.53 3.91
N THR A 143 -17.76 -0.03 4.66
CA THR A 143 -17.10 -1.29 4.33
C THR A 143 -17.77 -2.48 5.01
N THR A 144 -17.59 -3.67 4.43
CA THR A 144 -17.99 -4.93 5.09
C THR A 144 -17.12 -5.27 6.31
N CYS A 145 -16.03 -4.53 6.52
CA CYS A 145 -15.09 -4.69 7.64
C CYS A 145 -15.40 -3.78 8.84
N ALA A 146 -16.46 -2.96 8.79
CA ALA A 146 -16.81 -2.01 9.86
C ALA A 146 -16.90 -2.63 11.26
N LYS A 147 -17.27 -3.92 11.35
CA LYS A 147 -17.40 -4.69 12.60
C LYS A 147 -16.33 -5.78 12.74
N CYS A 148 -15.24 -5.70 11.99
CA CYS A 148 -14.16 -6.67 12.06
C CYS A 148 -13.44 -6.55 13.41
N ARG A 149 -13.30 -7.67 14.12
CA ARG A 149 -12.70 -7.72 15.47
C ARG A 149 -11.19 -7.49 15.49
N ILE A 150 -10.54 -7.63 14.34
CA ILE A 150 -9.09 -7.49 14.18
C ILE A 150 -8.76 -6.27 13.32
N ASN A 151 -9.66 -5.29 13.21
CA ASN A 151 -9.46 -4.13 12.34
C ASN A 151 -8.21 -3.33 12.73
N LYS A 152 -7.82 -3.28 14.02
CA LYS A 152 -6.61 -2.59 14.48
C LYS A 152 -5.30 -3.07 13.87
N TYR A 153 -5.31 -4.29 13.32
CA TYR A 153 -4.17 -4.91 12.66
C TYR A 153 -4.20 -4.74 11.14
N CYS A 154 -5.28 -4.19 10.61
CA CYS A 154 -5.55 -4.12 9.18
C CYS A 154 -4.98 -2.85 8.56
N SER A 155 -4.41 -2.98 7.37
CA SER A 155 -3.93 -1.85 6.56
C SER A 155 -4.45 -1.97 5.12
N LYS A 156 -5.73 -2.30 4.96
CA LYS A 156 -6.30 -2.67 3.67
C LYS A 156 -6.20 -1.53 2.65
N CYS A 157 -5.81 -1.85 1.43
CA CYS A 157 -5.96 -0.96 0.29
C CYS A 157 -7.29 -1.26 -0.42
N PRO A 158 -8.26 -0.32 -0.49
CA PRO A 158 -9.54 -0.54 -1.17
C PRO A 158 -9.38 -0.96 -2.63
N ARG A 159 -8.36 -0.40 -3.31
CA ARG A 159 -8.09 -0.72 -4.71
C ARG A 159 -7.58 -2.14 -4.91
N VAL A 160 -6.80 -2.68 -3.96
CA VAL A 160 -6.37 -4.09 -3.99
C VAL A 160 -7.55 -5.01 -3.72
N ALA A 161 -8.41 -4.67 -2.76
CA ALA A 161 -9.68 -5.39 -2.53
C ALA A 161 -10.55 -5.46 -3.80
N LEU A 162 -10.68 -4.34 -4.52
CA LEU A 162 -11.39 -4.35 -5.81
C LEU A 162 -10.68 -5.20 -6.87
N LEU A 163 -9.34 -5.16 -6.93
CA LEU A 163 -8.55 -5.84 -7.96
C LEU A 163 -8.61 -7.36 -7.81
N GLU A 164 -8.51 -7.85 -6.58
CA GLU A 164 -8.30 -9.27 -6.30
C GLU A 164 -9.58 -9.96 -5.81
N ASP A 165 -10.40 -9.24 -5.06
CA ASP A 165 -11.61 -9.77 -4.42
C ASP A 165 -12.90 -9.20 -5.04
N GLY A 166 -12.77 -8.34 -6.05
CA GLY A 166 -13.88 -7.81 -6.84
C GLY A 166 -14.75 -6.77 -6.14
N ASN A 167 -14.40 -6.34 -4.91
CA ASN A 167 -15.20 -5.38 -4.15
C ASN A 167 -14.33 -4.32 -3.44
N LEU A 168 -14.44 -3.06 -3.87
CA LEU A 168 -13.76 -1.90 -3.29
C LEU A 168 -14.03 -1.74 -1.78
N LEU A 169 -15.27 -1.99 -1.35
CA LEU A 169 -15.72 -1.85 0.03
C LEU A 169 -15.69 -3.18 0.79
N GLY A 170 -15.21 -4.24 0.13
CA GLY A 170 -15.11 -5.58 0.68
C GLY A 170 -13.86 -5.80 1.52
N LYS A 171 -13.64 -7.08 1.84
CA LYS A 171 -12.38 -7.58 2.38
C LYS A 171 -11.32 -7.55 1.30
N SER A 172 -10.06 -7.41 1.71
CA SER A 172 -8.91 -7.73 0.88
C SER A 172 -8.30 -9.02 1.41
N SER A 173 -8.22 -10.07 0.60
CA SER A 173 -7.63 -11.35 1.06
C SER A 173 -6.20 -11.14 1.55
N LEU A 174 -5.37 -10.41 0.78
CA LEU A 174 -4.02 -10.03 1.17
C LEU A 174 -3.97 -9.29 2.51
N ALA A 175 -4.81 -8.26 2.70
CA ALA A 175 -4.79 -7.49 3.95
C ALA A 175 -5.31 -8.30 5.14
N CYS A 176 -6.21 -9.26 4.91
CA CYS A 176 -6.69 -10.18 5.93
C CYS A 176 -5.58 -11.14 6.37
N ASP A 177 -4.75 -11.65 5.46
CA ASP A 177 -3.62 -12.52 5.80
C ASP A 177 -2.63 -11.79 6.72
N PHE A 178 -2.24 -10.57 6.37
CA PHE A 178 -1.39 -9.73 7.23
C PHE A 178 -2.05 -9.42 8.57
N ALA A 179 -3.34 -9.06 8.59
CA ALA A 179 -4.04 -8.72 9.83
C ALA A 179 -4.16 -9.92 10.78
N ASN A 180 -4.38 -11.14 10.25
CA ASN A 180 -4.41 -12.35 11.06
C ASN A 180 -3.05 -12.64 11.69
N VAL A 181 -1.97 -12.60 10.90
CA VAL A 181 -0.61 -12.84 11.43
C VAL A 181 -0.22 -11.78 12.46
N ARG A 182 -0.57 -10.50 12.24
CA ARG A 182 -0.40 -9.46 13.26
C ARG A 182 -1.22 -9.74 14.51
N CYS A 183 -2.47 -10.18 14.38
CA CYS A 183 -3.31 -10.51 15.53
C CYS A 183 -2.73 -11.63 16.40
N ASP A 184 -1.99 -12.57 15.80
CA ASP A 184 -1.33 -13.65 16.52
C ASP A 184 -0.02 -13.19 17.20
N LEU A 185 0.67 -12.21 16.61
CA LEU A 185 1.98 -11.72 17.08
C LEU A 185 1.92 -10.62 18.16
N TYR A 186 0.84 -9.83 18.20
CA TYR A 186 0.66 -8.67 19.08
C TYR A 186 -0.45 -8.88 20.12
#